data_AF-A0A7W8HBS5-F1
#
_entry.id   AF-A0A7W8HBS5-F1
#
_cell.length_a   1.000
_cell.length_b   1.000
_cell.length_c   1.000
_cell.angle_alpha   90.00
_cell.angle_beta   90.00
_cell.angle_gamma   90.00
#
_symmetry.space_group_name_H-M   'P 1'
#
loop_
_entity.id
_entity.type
_entity.pdbx_description
1 polymer ?
#
loop_
_entity_poly.entity_id
_entity_poly.type
_entity_poly.pdbx_seq_one_letter_code
_entity_poly.pdbx_strand_id
1 'polypeptide(L)'
;MGYRSFIGAMDSIVIGNDVIISSDVRIFDNNNHPTEPDLRRQMSHSDFYGELWTWKYAAHKAVEIGDNVWLGEYSAILKGVSIGGGGYRCQSQCSN
;
A
#
# COMPACT_ATOMS: atom_id res chain seq x y z
N MET A 1 -7.71 3.69 -14.04
CA MET A 1 -6.71 4.43 -13.26
C MET A 1 -6.21 5.60 -14.09
N GLY A 2 -6.18 6.80 -13.51
CA GLY A 2 -5.70 8.01 -14.17
C GLY A 2 -4.18 8.02 -14.38
N TYR A 3 -3.68 9.07 -15.03
CA TYR A 3 -2.27 9.19 -15.41
C TYR A 3 -1.37 9.39 -14.20
N ARG A 4 -0.10 8.97 -14.31
CA ARG A 4 0.96 9.12 -13.28
C ARG A 4 0.66 8.51 -11.91
N SER A 5 -0.44 7.79 -11.76
CA SER A 5 -0.70 6.98 -10.57
C SER A 5 0.30 5.83 -10.48
N PHE A 6 0.62 5.42 -9.25
CA PHE A 6 1.60 4.36 -9.00
C PHE A 6 1.14 3.44 -7.87
N ILE A 7 1.32 2.15 -8.10
CA ILE A 7 1.01 1.08 -7.15
C ILE A 7 2.32 0.35 -6.84
N GLY A 8 2.74 0.40 -5.58
CA GLY A 8 3.91 -0.32 -5.08
C GLY A 8 3.49 -1.40 -4.08
N ALA A 9 3.47 -2.65 -4.54
CA ALA A 9 3.06 -3.80 -3.74
C ALA A 9 4.27 -4.67 -3.34
N MET A 10 4.33 -5.02 -2.06
CA MET A 10 5.29 -5.94 -1.45
C MET A 10 4.58 -7.16 -0.84
N ASP A 11 3.39 -6.96 -0.26
CA ASP A 11 2.55 -7.97 0.39
C ASP A 11 1.29 -8.25 -0.46
N SER A 12 0.30 -7.35 -0.40
CA SER A 12 -0.89 -7.41 -1.26
C SER A 12 -1.61 -6.07 -1.33
N ILE A 13 -2.10 -5.73 -2.53
CA ILE A 13 -2.99 -4.60 -2.78
C ILE A 13 -4.18 -5.15 -3.56
N VAL A 14 -5.34 -5.21 -2.91
CA VAL A 14 -6.58 -5.70 -3.51
C VAL A 14 -7.46 -4.51 -3.86
N ILE A 15 -7.91 -4.44 -5.12
CA ILE A 15 -8.83 -3.42 -5.62
C ILE A 15 -10.08 -4.15 -6.11
N GLY A 16 -11.23 -3.76 -5.57
CA GLY A 16 -12.54 -4.31 -5.90
C GLY A 16 -13.05 -3.85 -7.26
N ASN A 17 -14.33 -4.11 -7.50
CA ASN A 17 -15.03 -3.77 -8.73
C ASN A 17 -15.46 -2.31 -8.73
N ASP A 18 -15.58 -1.73 -9.93
CA ASP A 18 -16.11 -0.38 -10.13
C ASP A 18 -15.38 0.71 -9.33
N VAL A 19 -14.07 0.53 -9.11
CA VAL A 19 -13.22 1.50 -8.43
C VAL A 19 -12.70 2.52 -9.43
N ILE A 20 -12.95 3.81 -9.14
CA ILE A 20 -12.41 4.93 -9.90
C ILE A 20 -11.15 5.42 -9.19
N ILE A 21 -10.02 5.38 -9.89
CA ILE A 21 -8.74 5.92 -9.40
C ILE A 21 -8.35 7.08 -10.31
N SER A 22 -8.32 8.30 -9.76
CA SER A 22 -7.92 9.51 -10.49
C SER A 22 -6.41 9.50 -10.86
N SER A 23 -5.93 10.60 -11.44
CA SER A 23 -4.50 10.82 -11.72
C SER A 23 -3.70 11.08 -10.45
N ASP A 24 -2.40 10.80 -10.51
CA ASP A 24 -1.42 11.07 -9.46
C ASP A 24 -1.73 10.43 -8.10
N VAL A 25 -2.50 9.33 -8.09
CA VAL A 25 -2.77 8.54 -6.88
C VAL A 25 -1.59 7.62 -6.55
N ARG A 26 -1.22 7.56 -5.28
CA ARG A 26 -0.17 6.67 -4.76
C ARG A 26 -0.80 5.60 -3.89
N ILE A 27 -0.55 4.33 -4.19
CA ILE A 27 -1.01 3.20 -3.37
C ILE A 27 0.21 2.36 -3.01
N PHE A 28 0.50 2.26 -1.72
CA PHE A 28 1.64 1.50 -1.22
C PHE A 28 1.21 0.63 -0.04
N ASP A 29 1.54 -0.65 -0.09
CA ASP A 29 1.36 -1.57 1.04
C ASP A 29 2.62 -1.66 1.94
N ASN A 30 3.63 -0.84 1.67
CA ASN A 30 4.88 -0.80 2.39
C ASN A 30 5.38 0.63 2.59
N ASN A 31 6.38 0.79 3.46
CA ASN A 31 6.97 2.08 3.81
C ASN A 31 8.07 2.57 2.86
N ASN A 32 8.35 1.86 1.75
CA ASN A 32 9.52 1.99 0.87
C ASN A 32 10.88 1.72 1.54
N HIS A 33 11.07 2.14 2.80
CA HIS A 33 12.32 2.03 3.54
C HIS A 33 12.09 1.49 4.96
N PRO A 34 13.13 0.93 5.60
CA PRO A 34 13.06 0.53 7.01
C PRO A 34 12.76 1.75 7.91
N THR A 35 11.86 1.55 8.87
CA THR A 35 11.51 2.59 9.88
C THR A 35 12.33 2.48 11.16
N GLU A 36 12.98 1.33 11.39
CA GLU A 36 13.86 1.14 12.53
C GLU A 36 15.04 2.15 12.46
N PRO A 37 15.28 2.93 13.52
CA PRO A 37 16.30 3.99 13.50
C PRO A 37 17.71 3.57 13.08
N ASP A 38 18.21 2.44 13.55
CA ASP A 38 19.58 2.00 13.26
C ASP A 38 19.74 1.54 11.80
N LEU A 39 18.80 0.76 11.28
CA LEU A 39 18.74 0.36 9.86
C LEU A 39 18.60 1.57 8.95
N ARG A 40 17.78 2.54 9.33
CA ARG A 40 17.61 3.78 8.55
C ARG A 40 18.87 4.65 8.59
N ARG A 41 19.62 4.66 9.70
CA ARG A 41 20.93 5.32 9.77
C ARG A 41 21.94 4.62 8.86
N GLN A 42 22.00 3.28 8.90
CA GLN A 42 22.85 2.49 8.02
C GLN A 42 22.52 2.75 6.53
N MET A 43 21.23 2.79 6.18
CA MET A 43 20.75 3.10 4.83
C MET A 43 21.30 4.45 4.34
N SER A 44 21.18 5.51 5.16
CA SER A 44 21.67 6.86 4.82
C SER A 44 23.19 6.96 4.66
N HIS A 45 23.95 5.99 5.18
CA HIS A 45 25.40 5.90 5.03
C HIS A 45 25.83 4.86 3.98
N SER A 46 24.88 4.20 3.32
CA SER A 46 25.12 3.21 2.27
C SER A 46 24.87 3.77 0.87
N ASP A 47 25.26 3.03 -0.16
CA ASP A 47 24.97 3.37 -1.54
C ASP A 47 23.47 3.48 -1.79
N PHE A 48 23.04 4.53 -2.50
CA PHE A 48 21.64 4.80 -2.81
C PHE A 48 20.93 3.67 -3.57
N TYR A 49 21.70 2.80 -4.23
CA TYR A 49 21.21 1.63 -4.97
C TYR A 49 21.46 0.31 -4.22
N GLY A 50 21.87 0.39 -2.95
CA GLY A 50 22.12 -0.77 -2.09
C GLY A 50 20.85 -1.43 -1.56
N GLU A 51 21.02 -2.60 -0.96
CA GLU A 51 19.91 -3.46 -0.50
C GLU A 51 18.98 -2.75 0.51
N LEU A 52 19.52 -1.88 1.37
CA LEU A 52 18.74 -1.11 2.35
C LEU A 52 17.78 -0.09 1.72
N TRP A 53 18.03 0.32 0.48
CA TRP A 53 17.14 1.20 -0.29
C TRP A 53 16.04 0.44 -1.03
N THR A 54 16.09 -0.90 -1.03
CA THR A 54 15.01 -1.77 -1.54
C THR A 54 13.90 -1.95 -0.51
N TRP A 55 12.78 -2.53 -0.92
CA TRP A 55 11.65 -2.83 -0.02
C TRP A 55 11.88 -4.02 0.91
N LYS A 56 13.02 -4.73 0.82
CA LYS A 56 13.31 -5.95 1.58
C LYS A 56 13.14 -5.77 3.10
N TYR A 57 13.51 -4.61 3.62
CA TYR A 57 13.42 -4.28 5.05
C TYR A 57 12.31 -3.28 5.38
N ALA A 58 11.46 -2.94 4.41
CA ALA A 58 10.33 -2.05 4.62
C ALA A 58 9.21 -2.79 5.34
N ALA A 59 8.68 -2.19 6.42
CA ALA A 59 7.47 -2.68 7.05
C ALA A 59 6.32 -2.61 6.04
N HIS A 60 5.58 -3.71 5.90
CA HIS A 60 4.49 -3.87 4.95
C HIS A 60 3.24 -4.42 5.64
N LYS A 61 2.08 -4.09 5.07
CA LYS A 61 0.77 -4.59 5.47
C LYS A 61 -0.20 -4.37 4.33
N ALA A 62 -0.93 -5.43 3.97
CA ALA A 62 -1.96 -5.42 2.95
C ALA A 62 -2.84 -4.15 2.91
N VAL A 63 -3.16 -3.71 1.70
CA VAL A 63 -4.13 -2.64 1.42
C VAL A 63 -5.34 -3.25 0.71
N GLU A 64 -6.54 -2.86 1.15
CA GLU A 64 -7.79 -3.35 0.60
C GLU A 64 -8.69 -2.18 0.19
N ILE A 65 -9.04 -2.10 -1.09
CA ILE A 65 -9.97 -1.11 -1.63
C ILE A 65 -11.18 -1.90 -2.13
N GLY A 66 -12.33 -1.73 -1.47
CA GLY A 66 -13.58 -2.39 -1.80
C GLY A 66 -14.25 -1.83 -3.06
N ASP A 67 -15.40 -2.41 -3.38
CA ASP A 67 -16.16 -2.05 -4.58
C ASP A 67 -16.70 -0.60 -4.51
N ASN A 68 -16.93 0.01 -5.67
CA ASN A 68 -17.57 1.34 -5.82
C ASN A 68 -16.85 2.49 -5.10
N VAL A 69 -15.54 2.37 -4.87
CA VAL A 69 -14.73 3.42 -4.26
C VAL A 69 -14.25 4.42 -5.32
N TRP A 70 -14.23 5.70 -4.99
CA TRP A 70 -13.56 6.73 -5.78
C TRP A 70 -12.38 7.33 -5.01
N LEU A 71 -11.17 7.13 -5.53
CA LEU A 71 -9.94 7.78 -5.06
C LEU A 71 -9.68 9.06 -5.87
N GLY A 72 -9.75 10.21 -5.19
CA GLY A 72 -9.52 11.53 -5.78
C GLY A 72 -8.06 11.77 -6.18
N GLU A 73 -7.83 12.78 -7.02
CA GLU A 73 -6.49 13.16 -7.50
C GLU A 73 -5.53 13.44 -6.34
N TYR A 74 -4.25 13.08 -6.48
CA TYR A 74 -3.19 13.24 -5.46
C TYR A 74 -3.42 12.50 -4.13
N SER A 75 -4.38 11.58 -4.06
CA SER A 75 -4.57 10.76 -2.85
C SER A 75 -3.39 9.80 -2.62
N ALA A 76 -3.05 9.58 -1.35
CA ALA A 76 -2.08 8.56 -0.93
C ALA A 76 -2.75 7.53 -0.03
N ILE A 77 -2.76 6.27 -0.47
CA ILE A 77 -3.24 5.11 0.29
C ILE A 77 -2.02 4.33 0.75
N LEU A 78 -1.82 4.26 2.07
CA LEU A 78 -0.63 3.67 2.68
C LEU A 78 -0.93 2.31 3.31
N LYS A 79 0.14 1.62 3.70
CA LYS A 79 0.09 0.25 4.22
C LYS A 79 -0.98 0.05 5.29
N GLY A 80 -1.71 -1.05 5.21
CA GLY A 80 -2.71 -1.44 6.20
C GLY A 80 -4.03 -0.68 6.14
N VAL A 81 -4.24 0.18 5.14
CA VAL A 81 -5.52 0.87 4.93
C VAL A 81 -6.52 -0.06 4.25
N SER A 82 -7.74 -0.10 4.79
CA SER A 82 -8.91 -0.71 4.15
C SER A 82 -9.98 0.36 3.88
N ILE A 83 -10.46 0.47 2.64
CA ILE A 83 -11.47 1.44 2.18
C ILE A 83 -12.67 0.67 1.62
N GLY A 84 -13.90 1.14 1.88
CA GLY A 84 -15.10 0.51 1.30
C GLY A 84 -15.58 -0.75 2.03
N GLY A 85 -15.17 -0.97 3.29
CA GLY A 85 -15.60 -2.10 4.13
C GLY A 85 -17.08 -2.10 4.57
N GLY A 86 -17.98 -1.46 3.82
CA GLY A 86 -19.40 -1.30 4.16
C GLY A 86 -20.37 -2.22 3.40
N GLY A 87 -19.92 -3.01 2.44
CA GLY A 87 -20.74 -4.00 1.74
C GLY A 87 -20.36 -5.42 2.14
N TYR A 88 -21.11 -6.00 3.09
CA TYR A 88 -21.12 -7.43 3.43
C TYR A 88 -19.77 -8.18 3.38
N ARG A 89 -18.84 -7.87 4.29
CA ARG A 89 -17.87 -8.90 4.69
C ARG A 89 -18.58 -9.90 5.58
N CYS A 90 -19.17 -10.93 4.98
CA CYS A 90 -19.43 -12.15 5.72
C CYS A 90 -18.06 -12.70 6.13
N GLN A 91 -17.68 -12.49 7.40
CA GLN A 91 -16.57 -13.21 8.01
C GLN A 91 -17.03 -14.65 8.24
N SER A 92 -17.15 -15.44 7.18
CA SER A 92 -17.38 -16.88 7.31
C SER A 92 -16.07 -17.57 7.67
N GLN A 93 -15.62 -17.36 8.90
CA GLN A 93 -15.04 -18.40 9.75
C GLN A 93 -15.44 -18.12 11.21
N CYS A 94 -16.75 -18.17 11.46
CA CYS A 94 -17.22 -18.83 12.66
C CYS A 94 -16.87 -20.33 12.51
N SER A 95 -16.00 -20.82 13.38
CA SER A 95 -15.88 -22.21 13.87
C SER A 95 -16.13 -23.38 12.91
N ASN A 96 -15.10 -24.23 12.76
CA ASN A 96 -15.18 -25.65 13.13
C ASN A 96 -13.93 -26.02 13.92
#